data_AF-A0AA36IAK9-F1
#
_entry.id   AF-A0AA36IAK9-F1
#
_cell.length_a   1.000
_cell.length_b   1.000
_cell.length_c   1.000
_cell.angle_alpha   90.00
_cell.angle_beta   90.00
_cell.angle_gamma   90.00
#
_symmetry.space_group_name_H-M   'P 1'
#
loop_
_entity.id
_entity.type
_entity.pdbx_description
1 polymer ?
#
loop_
_entity_poly.entity_id
_entity_poly.type
_entity_poly.pdbx_seq_one_letter_code
_entity_poly.pdbx_strand_id
1 'polypeptide(L)'
;MVMLDFGAMVAQHQLRNGQFFAFEHPAGATSWSQPSLQALANDPRCFSVDFDQCQVCLRCPKTGKLIKKRTRLLSNAPLIKDIFAPLQCKCTSPHAHIEGSVNGMSLSVFCQHYPAEFCEKLAEAVQLTVRRVER
;
A
#
# COMPACT_ATOMS: atom_id res chain seq x y z
N MET A 1 6.14 -2.30 -18.38
CA MET A 1 5.27 -1.19 -17.94
C MET A 1 3.79 -1.40 -18.23
N VAL A 2 3.39 -2.27 -19.16
CA VAL A 2 1.97 -2.52 -19.52
C VAL A 2 1.03 -2.68 -18.32
N MET A 3 1.40 -3.49 -17.32
CA MET A 3 0.55 -3.74 -16.15
C MET A 3 0.39 -2.52 -15.23
N LEU A 4 1.43 -1.70 -15.09
CA LEU A 4 1.38 -0.47 -14.30
C LEU A 4 0.44 0.54 -14.95
N ASP A 5 0.61 0.77 -16.25
CA ASP A 5 -0.22 1.71 -17.00
C ASP A 5 -1.68 1.25 -17.04
N PHE A 6 -1.92 -0.06 -17.17
CA PHE A 6 -3.25 -0.64 -17.04
C PHE A 6 -3.87 -0.37 -15.66
N GLY A 7 -3.12 -0.61 -14.57
CA GLY A 7 -3.61 -0.33 -13.22
C GLY A 7 -3.93 1.16 -13.00
N ALA A 8 -3.07 2.05 -13.51
CA ALA A 8 -3.33 3.49 -13.48
C ALA A 8 -4.58 3.86 -14.30
N MET A 9 -4.77 3.27 -15.47
CA MET A 9 -5.97 3.47 -16.29
C MET A 9 -7.24 3.03 -15.56
N VAL A 10 -7.21 1.91 -14.82
CA VAL A 10 -8.34 1.45 -13.99
C VAL A 10 -8.63 2.44 -12.86
N ALA A 11 -7.60 2.94 -12.16
CA ALA A 11 -7.78 3.96 -11.12
C ALA A 11 -8.38 5.26 -11.68
N GLN A 12 -7.93 5.71 -12.86
CA GLN A 12 -8.51 6.86 -13.55
C GLN A 12 -9.97 6.62 -13.94
N HIS A 13 -10.31 5.41 -14.40
CA HIS A 13 -11.68 5.03 -14.73
C HIS A 13 -12.58 5.11 -13.49
N GLN A 14 -12.16 4.56 -12.35
CA GLN A 14 -12.89 4.67 -11.08
C GLN A 14 -13.12 6.15 -10.72
N LEU A 15 -12.07 6.96 -10.79
CA LEU A 15 -12.13 8.39 -10.44
C LEU A 15 -13.09 9.19 -11.32
N ARG A 16 -13.17 8.89 -12.64
CA ARG A 16 -14.12 9.54 -13.56
C ARG A 16 -15.57 9.17 -13.28
N ASN A 17 -15.82 7.98 -12.75
CA ASN A 17 -17.16 7.50 -12.41
C ASN A 17 -17.58 7.83 -10.97
N GLY A 18 -16.85 8.71 -10.28
CA GLY A 18 -17.12 9.05 -8.89
C GLY A 18 -16.89 7.91 -7.91
N GLN A 19 -16.11 6.90 -8.31
CA GLN A 19 -15.78 5.73 -7.50
C GLN A 19 -14.41 5.87 -6.85
N PHE A 20 -14.06 4.89 -6.00
CA PHE A 20 -12.83 4.88 -5.21
C PHE A 20 -11.80 3.88 -5.75
N PHE A 21 -10.52 4.15 -5.49
CA PHE A 21 -9.42 3.22 -5.77
C PHE A 21 -8.36 3.26 -4.67
N ALA A 22 -7.52 2.23 -4.61
CA ALA A 22 -6.29 2.22 -3.82
C ALA A 22 -5.17 1.58 -4.64
N PHE A 23 -4.05 2.29 -4.80
CA PHE A 23 -2.89 1.84 -5.55
C PHE A 23 -1.69 1.72 -4.59
N GLU A 24 -1.16 0.50 -4.40
CA GLU A 24 -0.07 0.22 -3.46
C GLU A 24 1.23 -0.07 -4.20
N HIS A 25 2.35 0.48 -3.71
CA HIS A 25 3.70 0.01 -4.04
C HIS A 25 4.66 0.38 -2.89
N PRO A 26 5.89 -0.20 -2.86
CA PRO A 26 6.95 0.31 -1.99
C PRO A 26 7.15 1.82 -2.19
N ALA A 27 7.35 2.58 -1.11
CA ALA A 27 7.39 4.05 -1.20
C ALA A 27 8.56 4.57 -2.07
N GLY A 28 9.66 3.83 -2.13
CA GLY A 28 10.81 4.12 -2.98
C GLY A 28 10.74 3.55 -4.41
N ALA A 29 9.60 2.99 -4.83
CA ALA A 29 9.49 2.38 -6.15
C ALA A 29 9.55 3.42 -7.28
N THR A 30 10.31 3.12 -8.34
CA THR A 30 10.43 3.97 -9.54
C THR A 30 9.13 4.10 -10.32
N SER A 31 8.15 3.23 -10.04
CA SER A 31 6.78 3.35 -10.54
C SER A 31 6.16 4.70 -10.23
N TRP A 32 6.46 5.30 -9.08
CA TRP A 32 5.88 6.59 -8.68
C TRP A 32 6.30 7.73 -9.61
N SER A 33 7.43 7.59 -10.31
CA SER A 33 7.91 8.56 -11.30
C SER A 33 7.31 8.34 -12.69
N GLN A 34 6.48 7.32 -12.88
CA GLN A 34 5.87 7.04 -14.18
C GLN A 34 4.78 8.07 -14.48
N PRO A 35 4.71 8.60 -15.72
CA PRO A 35 3.75 9.65 -16.07
C PRO A 35 2.30 9.30 -15.75
N SER A 36 1.91 8.03 -15.92
CA SER A 36 0.56 7.53 -15.64
C SER A 36 0.17 7.64 -14.16
N LEU A 37 1.10 7.34 -13.24
CA LEU A 37 0.89 7.52 -11.79
C LEU A 37 1.04 8.98 -11.35
N GLN A 38 1.94 9.74 -11.96
CA GLN A 38 2.08 11.18 -11.69
C GLN A 38 0.78 11.94 -12.04
N ALA A 39 0.15 11.61 -13.17
CA ALA A 39 -1.13 12.20 -13.56
C ALA A 39 -2.24 11.94 -12.51
N LEU A 40 -2.31 10.71 -11.99
CA LEU A 40 -3.25 10.36 -10.91
C LEU A 40 -2.93 11.07 -9.60
N ALA A 41 -1.65 11.13 -9.23
CA ALA A 41 -1.20 11.73 -7.97
C ALA A 41 -1.41 13.26 -7.94
N ASN A 42 -1.38 13.91 -9.10
CA ASN A 42 -1.60 15.34 -9.24
C ASN A 42 -3.09 15.72 -9.37
N ASP A 43 -4.01 14.76 -9.48
CA ASP A 43 -5.44 15.05 -9.43
C ASP A 43 -5.81 15.53 -8.01
N PRO A 44 -6.47 16.69 -7.84
CA PRO A 44 -6.75 17.27 -6.54
C PRO A 44 -7.68 16.43 -5.65
N ARG A 45 -8.36 15.43 -6.21
CA ARG A 45 -9.21 14.49 -5.47
C ARG A 45 -8.40 13.33 -4.87
N CYS A 46 -7.17 13.15 -5.29
CA CYS A 46 -6.29 12.07 -4.85
C CYS A 46 -5.33 12.55 -3.75
N PHE A 47 -4.83 11.60 -2.98
CA PHE A 47 -3.77 11.80 -1.99
C PHE A 47 -2.86 10.57 -1.94
N SER A 48 -1.64 10.77 -1.45
CA SER A 48 -0.74 9.68 -1.09
C SER A 48 -0.59 9.58 0.43
N VAL A 49 -0.48 8.35 0.95
CA VAL A 49 -0.17 8.08 2.35
C VAL A 49 0.87 6.97 2.44
N ASP A 50 1.87 7.17 3.29
CA ASP A 50 2.92 6.18 3.53
C ASP A 50 2.73 5.51 4.89
N PHE A 51 2.99 4.21 4.94
CA PHE A 51 2.99 3.42 6.18
C PHE A 51 4.13 2.39 6.19
N ASP A 52 4.43 1.84 7.37
CA ASP A 52 5.45 0.80 7.54
C ASP A 52 4.81 -0.56 7.79
N GLN A 53 5.09 -1.55 6.94
CA GLN A 53 4.43 -2.86 7.02
C GLN A 53 4.71 -3.65 8.31
N CYS A 54 5.71 -3.26 9.11
CA CYS A 54 5.90 -3.83 10.45
C CYS A 54 4.73 -3.52 11.40
N GLN A 55 3.98 -2.44 11.16
CA GLN A 55 2.78 -2.07 11.92
C GLN A 55 1.53 -2.86 11.51
N VAL A 56 1.64 -3.70 10.48
CA VAL A 56 0.60 -4.64 10.04
C VAL A 56 1.17 -6.07 9.99
N CYS A 57 2.09 -6.36 10.91
CA CYS A 57 2.64 -7.69 11.13
C CYS A 57 3.38 -8.36 9.95
N LEU A 58 3.98 -7.60 9.02
CA LEU A 58 4.91 -8.20 8.05
C LEU A 58 6.13 -8.78 8.78
N ARG A 59 6.37 -10.09 8.63
CA ARG A 59 7.43 -10.84 9.32
C ARG A 59 8.29 -11.63 8.35
N CYS A 60 9.56 -11.78 8.71
CA CYS A 60 10.46 -12.71 8.03
C CYS A 60 10.06 -14.15 8.39
N PRO A 61 9.78 -15.03 7.41
CA PRO A 61 9.33 -16.39 7.68
C PRO A 61 10.41 -17.26 8.34
N LYS A 62 11.70 -16.92 8.14
CA LYS A 62 12.83 -17.64 8.74
C LYS A 62 13.09 -17.26 10.20
N THR A 63 12.96 -15.98 10.54
CA THR A 63 13.39 -15.46 11.85
C THR A 63 12.24 -15.01 12.74
N GLY A 64 11.02 -14.88 12.22
CA GLY A 64 9.86 -14.34 12.93
C GLY A 64 9.93 -12.83 13.23
N LYS A 65 11.09 -12.20 12.97
CA LYS A 65 11.31 -10.76 13.16
C LYS A 65 10.45 -9.95 12.21
N LEU A 66 9.97 -8.80 12.68
CA LEU A 66 9.24 -7.85 11.85
C LEU A 66 10.14 -7.31 10.74
N ILE A 67 9.54 -6.99 9.60
CA ILE A 67 10.19 -6.35 8.46
C ILE A 67 9.64 -4.94 8.31
N LYS A 68 10.52 -3.94 8.37
CA LYS A 68 10.14 -2.55 8.06
C LYS A 68 10.22 -2.33 6.55
N LYS A 69 9.10 -2.54 5.87
CA LYS A 69 8.92 -2.17 4.46
C LYS A 69 8.07 -0.90 4.39
N ARG A 70 8.66 0.21 3.98
CA ARG A 70 7.93 1.45 3.72
C ARG A 70 7.08 1.28 2.47
N THR A 71 5.77 1.39 2.62
CA THR A 71 4.78 1.26 1.54
C THR A 71 4.04 2.58 1.37
N ARG A 72 3.66 2.89 0.13
CA ARG A 72 2.82 4.04 -0.24
C ARG A 72 1.50 3.55 -0.83
N LEU A 73 0.40 4.17 -0.41
CA LEU A 73 -0.91 4.08 -1.03
C LEU A 73 -1.24 5.41 -1.73
N LEU A 74 -1.63 5.36 -2.99
CA LEU A 74 -2.26 6.46 -3.73
C LEU A 74 -3.75 6.16 -3.86
N SER A 75 -4.61 7.10 -3.45
CA SER A 75 -6.06 6.86 -3.36
C SER A 75 -6.86 8.17 -3.37
N ASN A 76 -8.16 8.07 -3.65
CA ASN A 76 -9.16 9.11 -3.41
C ASN A 76 -10.17 8.74 -2.30
N ALA A 77 -9.96 7.63 -1.58
CA ALA A 77 -10.85 7.14 -0.51
C ALA A 77 -10.43 7.72 0.85
N PRO A 78 -11.12 8.73 1.40
CA PRO A 78 -10.61 9.52 2.53
C PRO A 78 -10.19 8.70 3.76
N LEU A 79 -10.92 7.63 4.09
CA LEU A 79 -10.65 6.83 5.29
C LEU A 79 -9.37 5.99 5.17
N ILE A 80 -8.84 5.78 3.96
CA ILE A 80 -7.52 5.16 3.78
C ILE A 80 -6.43 6.03 4.42
N LYS A 81 -6.49 7.36 4.22
CA LYS A 81 -5.50 8.26 4.84
C LYS A 81 -5.54 8.17 6.36
N ASP A 82 -6.75 8.20 6.92
CA ASP A 82 -6.97 8.22 8.37
C ASP A 82 -6.50 6.94 9.05
N ILE A 83 -6.70 5.78 8.41
CA ILE A 83 -6.30 4.47 8.96
C ILE A 83 -4.80 4.22 8.78
N PHE A 84 -4.22 4.59 7.64
CA PHE A 84 -2.83 4.22 7.31
C PHE A 84 -1.78 5.25 7.75
N ALA A 85 -2.10 6.54 7.79
CA ALA A 85 -1.13 7.56 8.21
C ALA A 85 -0.53 7.32 9.61
N PRO A 86 -1.29 6.84 10.61
CA PRO A 86 -0.74 6.54 11.94
C PRO A 86 0.19 5.31 12.01
N LEU A 87 0.20 4.45 10.98
CA LEU A 87 0.94 3.18 10.94
C LEU A 87 2.41 3.39 10.57
N GLN A 88 3.06 4.29 11.29
CA GLN A 88 4.50 4.52 11.22
C GLN A 88 5.22 3.57 12.19
N CYS A 89 6.41 3.11 11.82
CA CYS A 89 7.19 2.18 12.62
C CYS A 89 7.42 2.70 14.04
N LYS A 90 6.92 1.97 15.05
CA LYS A 90 7.12 2.23 16.48
C LYS A 90 7.94 1.13 17.20
N CYS A 91 8.47 0.17 16.44
CA CYS A 91 9.21 -0.96 16.99
C CYS A 91 10.53 -0.51 17.60
N THR A 92 10.83 -0.99 18.80
CA THR A 92 12.13 -0.80 19.47
C THR A 92 13.11 -1.92 19.17
N SER A 93 12.61 -3.10 18.78
CA SER A 93 13.42 -4.25 18.40
C SER A 93 13.95 -4.13 16.96
N PRO A 94 15.14 -4.69 16.65
CA PRO A 94 15.67 -4.72 15.30
C PRO A 94 14.76 -5.46 14.31
N HIS A 95 14.63 -4.91 13.11
CA HIS A 95 13.91 -5.54 12.00
C HIS A 95 14.81 -6.52 11.24
N ALA A 96 14.20 -7.48 10.55
CA ALA A 96 14.89 -8.21 9.50
C ALA A 96 15.00 -7.34 8.23
N HIS A 97 16.13 -7.42 7.56
CA HIS A 97 16.33 -6.84 6.23
C HIS A 97 15.72 -7.76 5.16
N ILE A 98 15.20 -7.16 4.08
CA ILE A 98 14.68 -7.91 2.93
C ILE A 98 15.87 -8.31 2.06
N GLU A 99 16.58 -9.36 2.47
CA GLU A 99 17.77 -9.88 1.79
C GLU A 99 17.83 -11.41 1.83
N GLY A 100 18.51 -11.99 0.85
CA GLY A 100 18.68 -13.44 0.73
C GLY A 100 17.39 -14.20 0.39
N SER A 101 17.40 -15.49 0.72
CA SER A 101 16.33 -16.44 0.38
C SER A 101 15.93 -17.30 1.57
N VAL A 102 14.66 -17.69 1.63
CA VAL A 102 14.07 -18.61 2.60
C VAL A 102 13.36 -19.72 1.82
N ASN A 103 13.66 -20.98 2.14
CA ASN A 103 13.07 -22.16 1.48
C ASN A 103 13.17 -22.11 -0.06
N GLY A 104 14.30 -21.63 -0.59
CA GLY A 104 14.54 -21.53 -2.04
C GLY A 104 13.88 -20.33 -2.74
N MET A 105 13.12 -19.50 -2.01
CA MET A 105 12.48 -18.30 -2.54
C MET A 105 13.13 -17.04 -1.98
N SER A 106 13.33 -15.99 -2.80
CA SER A 106 13.89 -14.74 -2.30
C SER A 106 12.95 -14.12 -1.26
N LEU A 107 13.51 -13.53 -0.19
CA LEU A 107 12.70 -12.87 0.83
C LEU A 107 11.88 -11.71 0.26
N SER A 108 12.35 -11.10 -0.83
CA SER A 108 11.61 -10.10 -1.59
C SER A 108 10.32 -10.62 -2.19
N VAL A 109 10.27 -11.87 -2.70
CA VAL A 109 9.05 -12.49 -3.22
C VAL A 109 8.08 -12.77 -2.07
N PHE A 110 8.59 -13.28 -0.94
CA PHE A 110 7.74 -13.48 0.23
C PHE A 110 7.09 -12.17 0.71
N CYS A 111 7.83 -11.07 0.70
CA CYS A 111 7.34 -9.74 1.08
C CYS A 111 6.39 -9.10 0.04
N GLN A 112 6.01 -9.82 -1.02
CA GLN A 112 4.92 -9.44 -1.92
C GLN A 112 3.56 -9.94 -1.42
N HIS A 113 3.54 -10.91 -0.50
CA HIS A 113 2.29 -11.33 0.13
C HIS A 113 1.82 -10.28 1.13
N TYR A 114 0.55 -9.92 1.03
CA TYR A 114 -0.08 -8.98 1.95
C TYR A 114 -0.33 -9.64 3.31
N PRO A 115 0.15 -9.04 4.42
CA PRO A 115 -0.24 -9.49 5.75
C PRO A 115 -1.75 -9.42 5.94
N ALA A 116 -2.32 -10.36 6.71
CA ALA A 116 -3.77 -10.38 6.98
C ALA A 116 -4.27 -9.05 7.57
N GLU A 117 -3.52 -8.49 8.52
CA GLU A 117 -3.86 -7.20 9.14
C GLU A 117 -3.85 -6.04 8.12
N PHE A 118 -3.00 -6.09 7.10
CA PHE A 118 -3.05 -5.09 6.02
C PHE A 118 -4.36 -5.20 5.23
N CYS A 119 -4.73 -6.41 4.83
CA CYS A 119 -5.97 -6.68 4.10
C CYS A 119 -7.20 -6.25 4.91
N GLU A 120 -7.24 -6.55 6.21
CA GLU A 120 -8.33 -6.18 7.11
C GLU A 120 -8.48 -4.66 7.23
N LYS A 121 -7.38 -3.94 7.48
CA LYS A 121 -7.41 -2.47 7.58
C LYS A 121 -7.79 -1.81 6.26
N LEU A 122 -7.33 -2.35 5.12
CA LEU A 122 -7.72 -1.84 3.81
C LEU A 122 -9.21 -2.06 3.55
N ALA A 123 -9.72 -3.24 3.86
CA ALA A 123 -11.15 -3.55 3.72
C ALA A 123 -12.00 -2.65 4.64
N GLU A 124 -11.59 -2.45 5.89
CA GLU A 124 -12.25 -1.52 6.82
C GLU A 124 -12.29 -0.09 6.26
N ALA A 125 -11.15 0.42 5.77
CA ALA A 125 -11.07 1.75 5.20
C ALA A 125 -12.01 1.94 4.00
N VAL A 126 -12.10 0.93 3.14
CA VAL A 126 -13.01 0.94 1.99
C VAL A 126 -14.47 0.92 2.46
N GLN A 127 -14.84 0.03 3.38
CA GLN A 127 -16.21 -0.06 3.91
C GLN A 127 -16.66 1.24 4.59
N LEU A 128 -15.80 1.85 5.41
CA LEU A 128 -16.10 3.11 6.07
C LEU A 128 -16.22 4.27 5.06
N THR A 129 -15.42 4.25 3.99
CA THR A 129 -15.53 5.23 2.91
C THR A 129 -16.89 5.14 2.21
N VAL A 130 -17.29 3.94 1.78
CA VAL A 130 -18.57 3.73 1.09
C VAL A 130 -19.75 4.18 1.96
N ARG A 131 -19.78 3.74 3.23
CA ARG A 131 -20.84 4.13 4.19
C ARG A 131 -20.90 5.62 4.50
N ARG A 132 -19.82 6.38 4.24
CA ARG A 132 -19.79 7.83 4.46
C ARG A 132 -20.38 8.58 3.27
N VAL A 133 -20.30 8.02 2.07
CA VAL A 133 -20.70 8.65 0.80
C VAL A 133 -22.14 8.29 0.45
N GLU A 134 -22.66 7.17 0.95
CA GLU A 134 -24.07 6.76 0.83
C GLU A 134 -25.00 7.45 1.85
N ARG A 135 -24.45 8.25 2.78
CA ARG A 135 -25.22 9.07 3.72
C ARG A 135 -25.43 10.47 3.18
#